data_AF-A0A0F8Z3C9-F1
#
_entry.id   AF-A0A0F8Z3C9-F1
#
_cell.length_a   1.000
_cell.length_b   1.000
_cell.length_c   1.000
_cell.angle_alpha   90.00
_cell.angle_beta   90.00
_cell.angle_gamma   90.00
#
_symmetry.space_group_name_H-M   'P 1'
#
loop_
_entity.id
_entity.type
_entity.pdbx_description
1 polymer ?
#
loop_
_entity_poly.entity_id
_entity_poly.type
_entity_poly.pdbx_seq_one_letter_code
_entity_poly.pdbx_strand_id
1 'polypeptide(L)'
;NNTHYDNSGTLTLMINNRWANHFVYLEPDDHIIFVFGREQFVTEAQAENEDVPSSSLPTRITETSILIGRFTFQKSDNTATILTNFPPGIFNSAGVTDHGNLAGLTDDDHTQYLLADGTRALSGNWDMGAFNVSIDSPTFFVDSNNDRVGIGNIVPAVSLEVGDATGEEIIRASSGGNGNAILSANSFFSTGNPLTQYIVAGGNNWVTGVDNADSDKYKISFHITDLGTNNFLAIDSVGNVGINTSSPETLLHIGGVADSFQLKMSLDDASVGDWWGLGFAGRQIGGDSIKQGIVAERTESFGRGSIHFLINGAGDTSNADLSDARMTINVLGDVGIGTSLPNSTLHIKANIAGNVGSHSAGQLIIQNPADDVTSNAVITGYESDGSGNPDQQLWYLGSSSSS
;
A
#
# COMPACT_ATOMS: atom_id res chain seq x y z
N ASN A 1 28.33 -39.67 -85.72
CA ASN A 1 28.77 -38.90 -86.91
C ASN A 1 27.98 -37.60 -86.90
N ASN A 2 28.57 -36.52 -86.36
CA ASN A 2 27.89 -35.27 -85.98
C ASN A 2 27.75 -34.30 -87.17
N THR A 3 27.37 -34.85 -88.32
CA THR A 3 27.36 -34.13 -89.60
C THR A 3 25.99 -34.16 -90.29
N HIS A 4 25.06 -34.95 -89.76
CA HIS A 4 23.75 -35.18 -90.34
C HIS A 4 22.65 -35.01 -89.29
N TYR A 5 21.45 -34.70 -89.77
CA TYR A 5 20.21 -34.73 -89.01
C TYR A 5 19.16 -35.48 -89.84
N ASP A 6 18.05 -35.86 -89.22
CA ASP A 6 16.93 -36.49 -89.92
C ASP A 6 16.02 -35.42 -90.53
N ASN A 7 15.97 -35.29 -91.84
CA ASN A 7 15.03 -34.39 -92.50
C ASN A 7 13.80 -35.18 -92.95
N SER A 8 12.82 -35.34 -92.07
CA SER A 8 11.55 -36.02 -92.37
C SER A 8 11.72 -37.45 -92.91
N GLY A 9 12.57 -38.24 -92.26
CA GLY A 9 12.87 -39.64 -92.61
C GLY A 9 14.04 -39.81 -93.59
N THR A 10 14.72 -38.72 -93.98
CA THR A 10 15.89 -38.76 -94.86
C THR A 10 17.12 -38.19 -94.16
N LEU A 11 18.16 -39.01 -93.98
CA LEU A 11 19.43 -38.58 -93.41
C LEU A 11 20.07 -37.50 -94.29
N THR A 12 20.16 -36.28 -93.77
CA THR A 12 20.58 -35.09 -94.54
C THR A 12 21.78 -34.41 -93.91
N LEU A 13 22.74 -33.95 -94.73
CA LEU A 13 23.93 -33.24 -94.27
C LEU A 13 23.56 -31.87 -93.70
N MET A 14 24.06 -31.55 -92.51
CA MET A 14 23.84 -30.25 -91.86
C MET A 14 24.57 -29.12 -92.61
N ILE A 15 24.06 -27.89 -92.48
CA ILE A 15 24.74 -26.66 -92.91
C ILE A 15 25.82 -26.32 -91.87
N ASN A 16 26.90 -25.66 -92.30
CA ASN A 16 27.96 -25.23 -91.37
C ASN A 16 27.40 -24.31 -90.28
N ASN A 17 27.97 -24.41 -89.07
CA ASN A 17 27.59 -23.68 -87.87
C ASN A 17 26.16 -23.94 -87.37
N ARG A 18 25.52 -25.05 -87.77
CA ARG A 18 24.23 -25.48 -87.24
C ARG A 18 24.38 -26.52 -86.13
N TRP A 19 23.40 -26.54 -85.25
CA TRP A 19 23.28 -27.46 -84.12
C TRP A 19 22.19 -28.51 -84.39
N ALA A 20 22.39 -29.74 -83.95
CA ALA A 20 21.39 -30.80 -84.01
C ALA A 20 21.51 -31.71 -82.78
N ASN A 21 20.46 -32.47 -82.52
CA ASN A 21 20.40 -33.39 -81.41
C ASN A 21 20.59 -34.83 -81.86
N HIS A 22 21.15 -35.66 -80.97
CA HIS A 22 20.93 -37.09 -80.96
C HIS A 22 20.23 -37.48 -79.66
N PHE A 23 19.07 -38.12 -79.77
CA PHE A 23 18.35 -38.69 -78.66
C PHE A 23 18.83 -40.12 -78.44
N VAL A 24 19.08 -40.48 -77.18
CA VAL A 24 19.69 -41.75 -76.82
C VAL A 24 18.70 -42.58 -76.06
N TYR A 25 18.40 -43.75 -76.62
CA TYR A 25 17.50 -44.73 -76.03
C TYR A 25 18.29 -45.94 -75.57
N LEU A 26 17.95 -46.46 -74.39
CA LEU A 26 18.39 -47.76 -73.91
C LEU A 26 17.25 -48.75 -74.11
N GLU A 27 17.56 -49.85 -74.78
CA GLU A 27 16.62 -50.93 -75.01
C GLU A 27 16.72 -52.00 -73.92
N PRO A 28 15.69 -52.84 -73.72
CA PRO A 28 15.69 -53.87 -72.67
C PRO A 28 16.77 -54.94 -72.85
N ASP A 29 17.36 -55.03 -74.04
CA ASP A 29 18.44 -55.96 -74.40
C ASP A 29 19.83 -55.32 -74.27
N ASP A 30 19.94 -54.22 -73.51
CA ASP A 30 21.14 -53.43 -73.24
C ASP A 30 21.78 -52.75 -74.47
N HIS A 31 21.07 -52.67 -75.59
CA HIS A 31 21.53 -51.88 -76.74
C HIS A 31 21.21 -50.40 -76.58
N ILE A 32 22.15 -49.57 -77.04
CA ILE A 32 21.97 -48.12 -77.12
C ILE A 32 21.65 -47.73 -78.55
N ILE A 33 20.51 -47.05 -78.73
CA ILE A 33 20.13 -46.46 -80.01
C ILE A 33 20.34 -44.96 -79.98
N PHE A 34 20.98 -44.46 -81.05
CA PHE A 34 21.00 -43.03 -81.36
C PHE A 34 19.94 -42.71 -82.41
N VAL A 35 19.00 -41.86 -82.03
CA VAL A 35 17.98 -41.29 -82.91
C VAL A 35 18.40 -39.87 -83.26
N PHE A 36 18.51 -39.57 -84.55
CA PHE A 36 18.85 -38.22 -85.00
C PHE A 36 17.68 -37.25 -84.76
N GLY A 37 17.98 -36.02 -84.39
CA GLY A 37 17.03 -34.91 -84.34
C GLY A 37 16.50 -34.59 -85.74
N ARG A 38 15.30 -34.01 -85.78
CA ARG A 38 14.49 -33.76 -86.98
C ARG A 38 14.80 -32.45 -87.68
N GLU A 39 15.52 -31.56 -87.02
CA GLU A 39 15.86 -30.24 -87.55
C GLU A 39 17.31 -29.85 -87.23
N GLN A 40 17.75 -28.73 -87.82
CA GLN A 40 19.04 -28.13 -87.55
C GLN A 40 18.87 -26.64 -87.17
N PHE A 41 19.49 -26.24 -86.07
CA PHE A 41 19.22 -24.96 -85.40
C PHE A 41 20.40 -24.00 -85.51
N VAL A 42 20.13 -22.69 -85.41
CA VAL A 42 21.17 -21.65 -85.51
C VAL A 42 21.98 -21.58 -84.22
N THR A 43 21.35 -21.83 -83.07
CA THR A 43 21.99 -21.80 -81.75
C THR A 43 21.80 -23.11 -81.00
N GLU A 44 22.67 -23.37 -80.03
CA GLU A 44 22.58 -24.51 -79.12
C GLU A 44 21.24 -24.52 -78.35
N ALA A 45 20.87 -23.41 -77.71
CA ALA A 45 19.63 -23.29 -76.96
C ALA A 45 18.35 -23.56 -77.79
N GLN A 46 18.39 -23.27 -79.11
CA GLN A 46 17.28 -23.63 -80.01
C GLN A 46 17.22 -25.15 -80.25
N ALA A 47 18.38 -25.80 -80.42
CA ALA A 47 18.44 -27.25 -80.48
C ALA A 47 17.99 -27.88 -79.16
N GLU A 48 18.35 -27.30 -78.02
CA GLU A 48 17.93 -27.83 -76.72
C GLU A 48 16.43 -27.79 -76.45
N ASN A 49 15.66 -27.03 -77.23
CA ASN A 49 14.20 -27.00 -77.17
C ASN A 49 13.53 -27.93 -78.17
N GLU A 50 14.29 -28.71 -78.94
CA GLU A 50 13.70 -29.72 -79.81
C GLU A 50 13.02 -30.81 -78.98
N ASP A 51 11.74 -31.03 -79.24
CA ASP A 51 10.97 -32.12 -78.65
C ASP A 51 11.55 -33.49 -79.07
N VAL A 52 11.39 -34.46 -78.18
CA VAL A 52 11.77 -35.85 -78.46
C VAL A 52 11.00 -36.35 -79.69
N PRO A 53 11.67 -36.90 -80.73
CA PRO A 53 11.01 -37.37 -81.94
C PRO A 53 9.94 -38.42 -81.60
N SER A 54 8.67 -38.12 -81.86
CA SER A 54 7.54 -38.98 -81.52
C SER A 54 6.82 -39.58 -82.74
N SER A 55 6.88 -38.89 -83.87
CA SER A 55 6.41 -39.38 -85.17
C SER A 55 7.60 -39.93 -85.96
N SER A 56 7.43 -41.10 -86.60
CA SER A 56 8.43 -41.82 -87.44
C SER A 56 9.51 -42.63 -86.73
N LEU A 57 9.38 -42.88 -85.41
CA LEU A 57 10.19 -43.90 -84.74
C LEU A 57 9.57 -45.30 -84.93
N PRO A 58 10.39 -46.35 -85.13
CA PRO A 58 9.92 -47.73 -85.07
C PRO A 58 9.25 -48.03 -83.73
N THR A 59 8.16 -48.81 -83.75
CA THR A 59 7.38 -49.18 -82.55
C THR A 59 8.23 -49.78 -81.43
N ARG A 60 9.30 -50.51 -81.78
CA ARG A 60 10.30 -51.03 -80.84
C ARG A 60 10.90 -49.93 -79.94
N ILE A 61 11.22 -48.77 -80.50
CA ILE A 61 11.79 -47.67 -79.72
C ILE A 61 10.71 -47.04 -78.83
N THR A 62 9.52 -46.81 -79.38
CA THR A 62 8.46 -46.09 -78.66
C THR A 62 7.75 -46.92 -77.59
N GLU A 63 7.72 -48.25 -77.71
CA GLU A 63 7.00 -49.13 -76.77
C GLU A 63 7.91 -49.86 -75.78
N THR A 64 9.15 -50.17 -76.17
CA THR A 64 10.03 -51.03 -75.34
C THR A 64 11.30 -50.35 -74.84
N SER A 65 11.64 -49.15 -75.30
CA SER A 65 12.90 -48.48 -74.94
C SER A 65 12.70 -47.29 -74.00
N ILE A 66 13.73 -46.95 -73.24
CA ILE A 66 13.74 -45.78 -72.34
C ILE A 66 14.66 -44.71 -72.91
N LEU A 67 14.19 -43.46 -73.00
CA LEU A 67 15.07 -42.32 -73.31
C LEU A 67 15.99 -42.06 -72.12
N ILE A 68 17.29 -42.18 -72.33
CA ILE A 68 18.32 -42.04 -71.27
C ILE A 68 19.12 -40.74 -71.39
N GLY A 69 18.97 -39.99 -72.49
CA GLY A 69 19.58 -38.68 -72.62
C GLY A 69 19.48 -38.08 -74.02
N ARG A 70 20.02 -36.87 -74.14
CA ARG A 70 20.17 -36.14 -75.40
C ARG A 70 21.59 -35.58 -75.48
N PHE A 71 22.21 -35.72 -76.65
CA PHE A 71 23.46 -35.05 -77.01
C PHE A 71 23.16 -33.95 -78.01
N THR A 72 23.53 -32.71 -77.68
CA THR A 72 23.43 -31.55 -78.56
C THR A 72 24.81 -31.20 -79.07
N PHE A 73 24.99 -31.07 -80.38
CA PHE A 73 26.31 -30.78 -80.97
C PHE A 73 26.20 -29.82 -82.15
N GLN A 74 27.26 -29.05 -82.39
CA GLN A 74 27.43 -28.29 -83.63
C GLN A 74 28.03 -29.18 -84.71
N LYS A 75 27.68 -28.93 -85.99
CA LYS A 75 28.21 -29.72 -87.12
C LYS A 75 29.73 -29.81 -87.07
N SER A 76 30.25 -31.04 -87.13
CA SER A 76 31.69 -31.36 -87.13
C SER A 76 32.46 -31.02 -85.85
N ASP A 77 31.77 -30.66 -84.77
CA ASP A 77 32.40 -30.47 -83.47
C ASP A 77 32.69 -31.81 -82.78
N ASN A 78 33.77 -31.85 -82.00
CA ASN A 78 34.22 -33.01 -81.23
C ASN A 78 33.63 -33.04 -79.81
N THR A 79 32.98 -31.96 -79.38
CA THR A 79 32.29 -31.84 -78.09
C THR A 79 30.78 -31.77 -78.28
N ALA A 80 30.04 -32.45 -77.41
CA ALA A 80 28.58 -32.38 -77.35
C ALA A 80 28.16 -31.94 -75.94
N THR A 81 27.15 -31.11 -75.85
CA THR A 81 26.46 -30.79 -74.60
C THR A 81 25.51 -31.92 -74.26
N ILE A 82 25.61 -32.43 -73.04
CA ILE A 82 24.87 -33.60 -72.58
C ILE A 82 23.74 -33.13 -71.67
N LEU A 83 22.50 -33.42 -72.04
CA LEU A 83 21.36 -33.26 -71.15
C LEU A 83 20.77 -34.64 -70.83
N THR A 84 20.93 -35.09 -69.59
CA THR A 84 20.29 -36.31 -69.08
C THR A 84 18.94 -35.94 -68.49
N ASN A 85 17.86 -36.24 -69.21
CA ASN A 85 16.50 -36.09 -68.69
C ASN A 85 16.16 -37.31 -67.82
N PHE A 86 16.52 -37.28 -66.54
CA PHE A 86 16.00 -38.27 -65.58
C PHE A 86 14.49 -38.02 -65.37
N PRO A 87 13.64 -39.06 -65.28
CA PRO A 87 12.22 -38.89 -64.96
C PRO A 87 12.03 -38.10 -63.64
N PRO A 88 10.96 -37.30 -63.49
CA PRO A 88 10.74 -36.48 -62.29
C PRO A 88 10.74 -37.32 -60.99
N GLY A 89 11.53 -36.93 -59.97
CA GLY A 89 11.51 -37.57 -58.64
C GLY A 89 12.82 -37.65 -57.84
N ILE A 90 13.96 -37.11 -58.31
CA ILE A 90 15.29 -37.29 -57.68
C ILE A 90 15.78 -36.09 -56.84
N PHE A 91 15.18 -34.89 -56.95
CA PHE A 91 15.52 -33.76 -56.08
C PHE A 91 14.56 -33.68 -54.89
N ASN A 92 14.96 -34.23 -53.74
CA ASN A 92 14.36 -33.83 -52.47
C ASN A 92 14.76 -32.38 -52.21
N SER A 93 13.80 -31.48 -51.99
CA SER A 93 14.10 -30.21 -51.34
C SER A 93 14.84 -30.55 -50.05
N ALA A 94 16.05 -30.02 -49.85
CA ALA A 94 16.69 -30.10 -48.55
C ALA A 94 15.70 -29.48 -47.55
N GLY A 95 15.06 -30.33 -46.73
CA GLY A 95 14.18 -29.85 -45.67
C GLY A 95 14.97 -28.84 -44.86
N VAL A 96 14.35 -27.73 -44.52
CA VAL A 96 15.02 -26.64 -43.83
C VAL A 96 15.50 -27.18 -42.48
N THR A 97 16.80 -27.44 -42.34
CA THR A 97 17.39 -28.11 -41.15
C THR A 97 17.63 -27.14 -40.00
N ASP A 98 17.54 -25.84 -40.26
CA ASP A 98 17.63 -24.75 -39.29
C ASP A 98 16.51 -23.75 -39.58
N HIS A 99 15.80 -23.31 -38.54
CA HIS A 99 14.65 -22.40 -38.65
C HIS A 99 15.07 -21.04 -39.25
N GLY A 100 16.31 -20.61 -39.03
CA GLY A 100 16.85 -19.37 -39.59
C GLY A 100 16.97 -19.35 -41.12
N ASN A 101 16.89 -20.50 -41.79
CA ASN A 101 16.95 -20.61 -43.24
C ASN A 101 15.56 -20.52 -43.92
N LEU A 102 14.49 -20.33 -43.15
CA LEU A 102 13.15 -20.03 -43.67
C LEU A 102 13.08 -18.56 -44.11
N ALA A 103 12.82 -18.32 -45.40
CA ALA A 103 12.44 -16.99 -45.87
C ALA A 103 11.11 -16.56 -45.20
N GLY A 104 11.00 -15.28 -44.82
CA GLY A 104 9.80 -14.74 -44.16
C GLY A 104 9.78 -14.89 -42.63
N LEU A 105 10.87 -15.31 -41.98
CA LEU A 105 10.93 -15.39 -40.51
C LEU A 105 10.70 -14.03 -39.81
N THR A 106 10.92 -12.93 -40.53
CA THR A 106 10.67 -11.56 -40.07
C THR A 106 9.28 -11.04 -40.45
N ASP A 107 8.51 -11.80 -41.22
CA ASP A 107 7.19 -11.39 -41.65
C ASP A 107 6.22 -11.56 -40.49
N ASP A 108 5.27 -10.63 -40.38
CA ASP A 108 4.26 -10.64 -39.32
C ASP A 108 2.94 -11.25 -39.81
N ASP A 109 3.02 -12.47 -40.30
CA ASP A 109 1.89 -13.24 -40.82
C ASP A 109 1.22 -14.12 -39.75
N HIS A 110 1.83 -14.22 -38.56
CA HIS A 110 1.30 -14.94 -37.41
C HIS A 110 0.70 -13.98 -36.38
N THR A 111 -0.48 -13.45 -36.71
CA THR A 111 -1.19 -12.44 -35.91
C THR A 111 -1.68 -12.92 -34.54
N GLN A 112 -1.51 -14.21 -34.22
CA GLN A 112 -1.93 -14.83 -32.97
C GLN A 112 -0.96 -14.58 -31.80
N TYR A 113 0.30 -14.25 -32.09
CA TYR A 113 1.33 -14.06 -31.06
C TYR A 113 1.57 -12.59 -30.76
N LEU A 114 2.08 -12.28 -29.58
CA LEU A 114 2.62 -10.95 -29.31
C LEU A 114 3.93 -10.74 -30.06
N LEU A 115 4.18 -9.50 -30.48
CA LEU A 115 5.46 -9.13 -31.09
C LEU A 115 6.47 -8.75 -30.00
N ALA A 116 7.72 -9.18 -30.17
CA ALA A 116 8.80 -8.90 -29.22
C ALA A 116 9.12 -7.39 -29.11
N ASP A 117 8.79 -6.61 -30.14
CA ASP A 117 8.94 -5.15 -30.14
C ASP A 117 7.81 -4.43 -29.38
N GLY A 118 6.81 -5.16 -28.88
CA GLY A 118 5.68 -4.64 -28.11
C GLY A 118 4.64 -3.89 -28.94
N THR A 119 4.71 -3.90 -30.27
CA THR A 119 3.82 -3.09 -31.13
C THR A 119 2.42 -3.68 -31.29
N ARG A 120 2.22 -4.97 -30.97
CA ARG A 120 0.91 -5.64 -31.02
C ARG A 120 0.23 -5.63 -29.64
N ALA A 121 -0.93 -4.98 -29.57
CA ALA A 121 -1.76 -4.95 -28.38
C ALA A 121 -2.53 -6.28 -28.16
N LEU A 122 -2.82 -6.60 -26.89
CA LEU A 122 -3.80 -7.62 -26.52
C LEU A 122 -5.22 -7.06 -26.74
N SER A 123 -5.89 -7.46 -27.81
CA SER A 123 -7.19 -6.88 -28.21
C SER A 123 -8.42 -7.51 -27.53
N GLY A 124 -8.22 -8.40 -26.55
CA GLY A 124 -9.30 -9.06 -25.80
C GLY A 124 -8.85 -9.52 -24.41
N ASN A 125 -9.80 -9.91 -23.56
CA ASN A 125 -9.52 -10.48 -22.25
C ASN A 125 -8.86 -11.85 -22.40
N TRP A 126 -7.77 -12.10 -21.70
CA TRP A 126 -7.11 -13.39 -21.67
C TRP A 126 -7.51 -14.15 -20.40
N ASP A 127 -8.07 -15.34 -20.59
CA ASP A 127 -8.29 -16.30 -19.53
C ASP A 127 -7.11 -17.28 -19.51
N MET A 128 -6.32 -17.25 -18.44
CA MET A 128 -5.18 -18.15 -18.25
C MET A 128 -5.59 -19.47 -17.57
N GLY A 129 -6.90 -19.71 -17.39
CA GLY A 129 -7.42 -20.91 -16.75
C GLY A 129 -6.81 -21.12 -15.36
N ALA A 130 -6.43 -22.36 -15.07
CA ALA A 130 -5.81 -22.73 -13.80
C ALA A 130 -4.28 -22.50 -13.75
N PHE A 131 -3.71 -21.69 -14.65
CA PHE A 131 -2.27 -21.45 -14.72
C PHE A 131 -1.85 -20.15 -14.03
N ASN A 132 -0.66 -20.17 -13.42
CA ASN A 132 -0.04 -19.00 -12.81
C ASN A 132 0.33 -17.95 -13.86
N VAL A 133 0.35 -16.68 -13.44
CA VAL A 133 0.95 -15.58 -14.23
C VAL A 133 2.21 -15.13 -13.50
N SER A 134 3.34 -15.07 -14.20
CA SER A 134 4.59 -14.55 -13.64
C SER A 134 5.17 -13.50 -14.56
N ILE A 135 5.41 -12.31 -14.02
CA ILE A 135 6.02 -11.19 -14.73
C ILE A 135 7.23 -10.75 -13.91
N ASP A 136 8.42 -10.83 -14.53
CA ASP A 136 9.68 -10.42 -13.92
C ASP A 136 9.84 -10.98 -12.49
N SER A 137 9.70 -12.31 -12.35
CA SER A 137 9.67 -13.00 -11.06
C SER A 137 10.81 -12.54 -10.14
N PRO A 138 10.54 -12.01 -8.92
CA PRO A 138 9.28 -12.09 -8.18
C PRO A 138 8.35 -10.85 -8.26
N THR A 139 8.58 -9.89 -9.16
CA THR A 139 7.90 -8.58 -9.20
C THR A 139 6.37 -8.66 -9.20
N PHE A 140 5.74 -9.41 -10.11
CA PHE A 140 4.28 -9.63 -10.10
C PHE A 140 3.96 -11.10 -10.35
N PHE A 141 3.20 -11.70 -9.44
CA PHE A 141 2.85 -13.11 -9.48
C PHE A 141 1.37 -13.34 -9.15
N VAL A 142 0.69 -14.15 -9.96
CA VAL A 142 -0.64 -14.69 -9.68
C VAL A 142 -0.48 -16.18 -9.40
N ASP A 143 -0.85 -16.58 -8.19
CA ASP A 143 -0.95 -17.98 -7.78
C ASP A 143 -2.38 -18.48 -8.01
N SER A 144 -2.59 -19.13 -9.16
CA SER A 144 -3.89 -19.67 -9.56
C SER A 144 -4.33 -20.87 -8.71
N ASN A 145 -3.41 -21.52 -7.99
CA ASN A 145 -3.76 -22.67 -7.16
C ASN A 145 -4.39 -22.24 -5.82
N ASN A 146 -4.11 -21.02 -5.36
CA ASN A 146 -4.55 -20.51 -4.06
C ASN A 146 -5.39 -19.23 -4.14
N ASP A 147 -5.67 -18.73 -5.34
CA ASP A 147 -6.40 -17.47 -5.61
C ASP A 147 -5.73 -16.25 -4.95
N ARG A 148 -4.42 -16.08 -5.17
CA ARG A 148 -3.61 -15.01 -4.53
C ARG A 148 -2.78 -14.23 -5.54
N VAL A 149 -2.51 -12.98 -5.19
CA VAL A 149 -1.60 -12.08 -5.93
C VAL A 149 -0.44 -11.70 -5.01
N GLY A 150 0.77 -11.85 -5.53
CA GLY A 150 2.01 -11.41 -4.88
C GLY A 150 2.69 -10.31 -5.69
N ILE A 151 3.15 -9.26 -5.02
CA ILE A 151 4.06 -8.26 -5.58
C ILE A 151 5.39 -8.37 -4.82
N GLY A 152 6.46 -8.75 -5.51
CA GLY A 152 7.76 -9.07 -4.91
C GLY A 152 7.81 -10.44 -4.21
N ASN A 153 6.71 -11.18 -4.15
CA ASN A 153 6.61 -12.49 -3.49
C ASN A 153 5.92 -13.51 -4.41
N ILE A 154 6.58 -14.66 -4.66
CA ILE A 154 6.03 -15.77 -5.47
C ILE A 154 5.27 -16.83 -4.67
N VAL A 155 5.20 -16.68 -3.34
CA VAL A 155 4.41 -17.54 -2.44
C VAL A 155 3.59 -16.65 -1.50
N PRO A 156 2.63 -15.85 -2.03
CA PRO A 156 1.77 -15.03 -1.19
C PRO A 156 0.98 -15.89 -0.20
N ALA A 157 0.99 -15.52 1.07
CA ALA A 157 0.28 -16.19 2.16
C ALA A 157 -1.18 -15.75 2.30
N VAL A 158 -1.51 -14.58 1.74
CA VAL A 158 -2.84 -13.95 1.76
C VAL A 158 -3.28 -13.53 0.36
N SER A 159 -4.54 -13.16 0.17
CA SER A 159 -5.12 -12.84 -1.15
C SER A 159 -4.35 -11.78 -1.93
N LEU A 160 -3.84 -10.76 -1.26
CA LEU A 160 -2.87 -9.83 -1.82
C LEU A 160 -1.75 -9.66 -0.81
N GLU A 161 -0.54 -10.06 -1.21
CA GLU A 161 0.67 -9.80 -0.44
C GLU A 161 1.62 -8.94 -1.27
N VAL A 162 2.11 -7.87 -0.67
CA VAL A 162 3.13 -7.00 -1.26
C VAL A 162 4.35 -7.10 -0.34
N GLY A 163 5.47 -7.65 -0.82
CA GLY A 163 6.64 -7.89 0.01
C GLY A 163 7.90 -8.31 -0.77
N ASP A 164 9.03 -7.71 -0.37
CA ASP A 164 10.45 -7.87 -0.79
C ASP A 164 11.20 -6.52 -0.73
N ALA A 165 10.51 -5.37 -0.62
CA ALA A 165 11.17 -4.08 -0.60
C ALA A 165 12.15 -3.98 0.59
N THR A 166 13.44 -4.15 0.30
CA THR A 166 14.56 -3.73 1.16
C THR A 166 14.57 -2.21 1.38
N GLY A 167 13.60 -1.48 0.81
CA GLY A 167 13.31 -0.07 1.01
C GLY A 167 12.11 0.17 1.93
N GLU A 168 12.16 1.28 2.66
CA GLU A 168 11.32 1.62 3.81
C GLU A 168 9.80 1.77 3.53
N GLU A 169 9.36 1.73 2.27
CA GLU A 169 7.96 1.92 1.86
C GLU A 169 7.46 0.83 0.91
N ILE A 170 6.45 0.07 1.35
CA ILE A 170 5.88 -1.06 0.60
C ILE A 170 4.65 -0.63 -0.22
N ILE A 171 3.78 0.22 0.33
CA ILE A 171 2.55 0.70 -0.33
C ILE A 171 2.41 2.21 -0.11
N ARG A 172 2.29 2.97 -1.20
CA ARG A 172 2.06 4.42 -1.19
C ARG A 172 0.72 4.77 -1.85
N ALA A 173 -0.17 5.45 -1.13
CA ALA A 173 -1.26 6.20 -1.75
C ALA A 173 -0.78 7.63 -2.04
N SER A 174 -0.93 8.13 -3.28
CA SER A 174 -0.51 9.50 -3.65
C SER A 174 -1.54 10.17 -4.56
N SER A 175 -1.57 11.50 -4.55
CA SER A 175 -2.47 12.32 -5.37
C SER A 175 -1.80 13.64 -5.79
N GLY A 176 -2.31 14.27 -6.85
CA GLY A 176 -1.76 15.52 -7.42
C GLY A 176 -2.14 16.79 -6.64
N GLY A 177 -1.85 17.96 -7.23
CA GLY A 177 -1.80 19.26 -6.52
C GLY A 177 -3.04 19.76 -5.75
N ASN A 178 -4.20 19.09 -5.87
CA ASN A 178 -5.41 19.36 -5.06
C ASN A 178 -6.22 18.08 -4.76
N GLY A 179 -5.60 16.89 -4.86
CA GLY A 179 -6.28 15.60 -4.67
C GLY A 179 -6.16 15.07 -3.24
N ASN A 180 -6.97 14.06 -2.91
CA ASN A 180 -6.80 13.25 -1.71
C ASN A 180 -6.20 11.89 -2.10
N ALA A 181 -5.12 11.49 -1.45
CA ALA A 181 -4.63 10.13 -1.50
C ALA A 181 -5.39 9.30 -0.45
N ILE A 182 -6.06 8.23 -0.87
CA ILE A 182 -6.91 7.44 0.01
C ILE A 182 -6.43 5.99 0.01
N LEU A 183 -6.09 5.48 1.19
CA LEU A 183 -6.06 4.06 1.50
C LEU A 183 -7.27 3.78 2.38
N SER A 184 -8.14 2.85 1.96
CA SER A 184 -9.45 2.65 2.58
C SER A 184 -9.65 1.21 3.02
N ALA A 185 -10.10 1.04 4.27
CA ALA A 185 -10.66 -0.20 4.77
C ALA A 185 -12.19 -0.08 4.73
N ASN A 186 -12.88 -1.06 4.14
CA ASN A 186 -14.34 -1.08 4.04
C ASN A 186 -14.89 -2.45 4.46
N SER A 187 -16.03 -2.46 5.13
CA SER A 187 -16.84 -3.65 5.41
C SER A 187 -18.24 -3.44 4.82
N PHE A 188 -18.74 -4.40 4.04
CA PHE A 188 -20.02 -4.29 3.32
C PHE A 188 -21.18 -5.05 3.98
N PHE A 189 -20.96 -5.62 5.17
CA PHE A 189 -21.96 -6.40 5.92
C PHE A 189 -22.30 -5.71 7.24
N SER A 190 -23.52 -5.86 7.72
CA SER A 190 -24.14 -5.03 8.77
C SER A 190 -23.49 -5.10 10.17
N THR A 191 -22.45 -5.91 10.35
CA THR A 191 -21.69 -5.99 11.62
C THR A 191 -20.17 -6.07 11.41
N GLY A 192 -19.68 -5.92 10.17
CA GLY A 192 -18.23 -5.97 9.91
C GLY A 192 -17.57 -4.66 10.30
N ASN A 193 -16.39 -4.73 10.91
CA ASN A 193 -15.65 -3.55 11.36
C ASN A 193 -14.54 -3.20 10.36
N PRO A 194 -14.56 -2.04 9.68
CA PRO A 194 -13.45 -1.61 8.85
C PRO A 194 -12.30 -1.18 9.77
N LEU A 195 -11.20 -1.93 9.75
CA LEU A 195 -10.06 -1.72 10.63
C LEU A 195 -8.73 -1.93 9.92
N THR A 196 -7.69 -1.35 10.49
CA THR A 196 -6.28 -1.61 10.15
C THR A 196 -5.60 -2.26 11.34
N GLN A 197 -4.68 -3.19 11.06
CA GLN A 197 -3.93 -3.95 12.08
C GLN A 197 -2.47 -3.51 12.11
N TYR A 198 -1.90 -3.48 13.32
CA TYR A 198 -0.48 -3.26 13.58
C TYR A 198 0.04 -4.47 14.35
N ILE A 199 0.77 -5.34 13.66
CA ILE A 199 1.19 -6.63 14.18
C ILE A 199 2.71 -6.65 14.40
N VAL A 200 3.13 -7.07 15.59
CA VAL A 200 4.52 -7.42 15.90
C VAL A 200 4.55 -8.87 16.33
N ALA A 201 5.35 -9.69 15.64
CA ALA A 201 5.47 -11.11 15.95
C ALA A 201 5.91 -11.33 17.42
N GLY A 202 5.08 -12.01 18.21
CA GLY A 202 5.31 -12.23 19.65
C GLY A 202 5.26 -10.97 20.52
N GLY A 203 4.84 -9.84 19.96
CA GLY A 203 4.77 -8.55 20.63
C GLY A 203 3.34 -8.07 20.88
N ASN A 204 3.24 -6.76 21.10
CA ASN A 204 2.00 -6.04 21.34
C ASN A 204 1.33 -5.70 20.02
N ASN A 205 0.09 -6.18 19.83
CA ASN A 205 -0.70 -5.93 18.64
C ASN A 205 -1.80 -4.92 18.92
N TRP A 206 -2.06 -4.08 17.92
CA TRP A 206 -3.09 -3.05 18.01
C TRP A 206 -3.95 -3.05 16.76
N VAL A 207 -5.20 -2.65 16.93
CA VAL A 207 -6.09 -2.34 15.81
C VAL A 207 -6.72 -0.97 15.99
N THR A 208 -7.04 -0.35 14.87
CA THR A 208 -7.81 0.89 14.85
C THR A 208 -8.79 0.90 13.69
N GLY A 209 -9.92 1.57 13.87
CA GLY A 209 -10.97 1.65 12.86
C GLY A 209 -12.32 1.96 13.46
N VAL A 210 -13.38 1.59 12.75
CA VAL A 210 -14.77 1.82 13.17
C VAL A 210 -15.36 0.52 13.69
N ASP A 211 -15.91 0.56 14.90
CA ASP A 211 -16.70 -0.53 15.45
C ASP A 211 -18.18 -0.31 15.11
N ASN A 212 -18.61 -0.91 14.00
CA ASN A 212 -19.96 -0.80 13.48
C ASN A 212 -20.98 -1.43 14.44
N ALA A 213 -20.58 -2.42 15.24
CA ALA A 213 -21.47 -3.02 16.24
C ALA A 213 -21.71 -2.09 17.46
N ASP A 214 -20.80 -1.17 17.75
CA ASP A 214 -20.91 -0.19 18.84
C ASP A 214 -21.26 1.22 18.33
N SER A 215 -22.26 1.30 17.44
CA SER A 215 -22.79 2.54 16.87
C SER A 215 -21.75 3.38 16.12
N ASP A 216 -20.96 2.72 15.27
CA ASP A 216 -19.95 3.34 14.39
C ASP A 216 -18.90 4.17 15.13
N LYS A 217 -18.56 3.79 16.36
CA LYS A 217 -17.51 4.44 17.14
C LYS A 217 -16.14 4.20 16.52
N TYR A 218 -15.33 5.25 16.43
CA TYR A 218 -13.91 5.08 16.14
C TYR A 218 -13.19 4.56 17.39
N LYS A 219 -12.34 3.55 17.24
CA LYS A 219 -11.65 2.90 18.36
C LYS A 219 -10.18 2.65 18.11
N ILE A 220 -9.42 2.60 19.22
CA ILE A 220 -8.08 2.01 19.28
C ILE A 220 -8.13 0.92 20.36
N SER A 221 -7.81 -0.30 19.96
CA SER A 221 -7.96 -1.48 20.81
C SER A 221 -6.67 -2.29 20.86
N PHE A 222 -6.34 -2.79 22.05
CA PHE A 222 -5.24 -3.73 22.24
C PHE A 222 -5.71 -5.14 21.91
N HIS A 223 -5.74 -5.43 20.62
CA HIS A 223 -6.19 -6.70 20.06
C HIS A 223 -5.55 -6.91 18.68
N ILE A 224 -5.77 -8.08 18.08
CA ILE A 224 -5.24 -8.43 16.76
C ILE A 224 -6.26 -8.25 15.63
N THR A 225 -7.55 -8.55 15.86
CA THR A 225 -8.57 -8.63 14.79
C THR A 225 -9.91 -7.97 15.12
N ASP A 226 -10.04 -7.28 16.26
CA ASP A 226 -11.35 -6.86 16.79
C ASP A 226 -11.29 -5.49 17.44
N LEU A 227 -12.31 -4.68 17.14
CA LEU A 227 -12.61 -3.41 17.78
C LEU A 227 -13.83 -3.67 18.64
N GLY A 228 -13.69 -3.67 19.96
CA GLY A 228 -14.75 -4.13 20.87
C GLY A 228 -14.19 -4.66 22.18
N THR A 229 -13.06 -5.36 22.12
CA THR A 229 -12.34 -5.89 23.28
C THR A 229 -11.11 -5.02 23.61
N ASN A 230 -10.85 -4.76 24.90
CA ASN A 230 -9.70 -3.95 25.38
C ASN A 230 -9.56 -2.60 24.65
N ASN A 231 -10.63 -1.81 24.63
CA ASN A 231 -10.64 -0.50 23.99
C ASN A 231 -9.96 0.53 24.89
N PHE A 232 -8.88 1.14 24.40
CA PHE A 232 -8.15 2.19 25.14
C PHE A 232 -8.65 3.59 24.77
N LEU A 233 -9.13 3.77 23.54
CA LEU A 233 -9.75 5.00 23.07
C LEU A 233 -11.03 4.67 22.32
N ALA A 234 -12.07 5.45 22.57
CA ALA A 234 -13.32 5.44 21.82
C ALA A 234 -13.74 6.88 21.52
N ILE A 235 -14.18 7.14 20.28
CA ILE A 235 -14.81 8.40 19.88
C ILE A 235 -16.21 8.06 19.38
N ASP A 236 -17.22 8.64 20.01
CA ASP A 236 -18.60 8.46 19.59
C ASP A 236 -19.01 9.36 18.42
N SER A 237 -20.19 9.09 17.87
CA SER A 237 -20.72 9.79 16.70
C SER A 237 -21.10 11.25 16.97
N VAL A 238 -21.10 11.69 18.23
CA VAL A 238 -21.30 13.09 18.62
C VAL A 238 -19.99 13.80 19.00
N GLY A 239 -18.87 13.08 19.00
CA GLY A 239 -17.52 13.61 19.20
C GLY A 239 -16.98 13.51 20.63
N ASN A 240 -17.64 12.80 21.54
CA ASN A 240 -17.10 12.55 22.88
C ASN A 240 -15.94 11.55 22.81
N VAL A 241 -14.88 11.84 23.56
CA VAL A 241 -13.67 11.01 23.64
C VAL A 241 -13.64 10.26 24.97
N GLY A 242 -13.69 8.94 24.90
CA GLY A 242 -13.44 8.04 26.01
C GLY A 242 -11.99 7.57 26.03
N ILE A 243 -11.32 7.71 27.16
CA ILE A 243 -10.03 7.06 27.44
C ILE A 243 -10.28 5.98 28.48
N ASN A 244 -9.95 4.72 28.16
CA ASN A 244 -10.23 3.56 29.00
C ASN A 244 -11.74 3.40 29.35
N THR A 245 -12.61 3.87 28.46
CA THR A 245 -14.07 3.66 28.48
C THR A 245 -14.60 3.65 27.05
N SER A 246 -15.53 2.76 26.75
CA SER A 246 -16.22 2.68 25.45
C SER A 246 -17.52 3.48 25.39
N SER A 247 -17.95 4.04 26.53
CA SER A 247 -19.19 4.80 26.67
C SER A 247 -18.90 6.14 27.34
N PRO A 248 -18.27 7.09 26.61
CA PRO A 248 -18.08 8.43 27.15
C PRO A 248 -19.43 9.13 27.36
N GLU A 249 -19.58 9.83 28.49
CA GLU A 249 -20.82 10.56 28.85
C GLU A 249 -20.68 12.07 28.65
N THR A 250 -19.44 12.54 28.50
CA THR A 250 -19.06 13.94 28.32
C THR A 250 -17.95 14.01 27.27
N LEU A 251 -17.64 15.22 26.80
CA LEU A 251 -16.66 15.44 25.73
C LEU A 251 -15.31 14.75 25.96
N LEU A 252 -14.86 14.69 27.23
CA LEU A 252 -13.75 13.87 27.66
C LEU A 252 -14.15 13.06 28.89
N HIS A 253 -14.24 11.75 28.75
CA HIS A 253 -14.45 10.81 29.84
C HIS A 253 -13.19 9.95 30.01
N ILE A 254 -12.48 10.11 31.12
CA ILE A 254 -11.35 9.25 31.50
C ILE A 254 -11.86 8.18 32.47
N GLY A 255 -12.01 6.95 31.99
CA GLY A 255 -12.35 5.79 32.80
C GLY A 255 -11.16 5.31 33.63
N GLY A 256 -11.43 4.83 34.85
CA GLY A 256 -10.40 4.32 35.75
C GLY A 256 -10.85 3.13 36.57
N VAL A 257 -9.93 2.60 37.36
CA VAL A 257 -10.20 1.58 38.38
C VAL A 257 -10.23 2.21 39.77
N ALA A 258 -10.70 1.48 40.78
CA ALA A 258 -10.70 1.95 42.17
C ALA A 258 -9.28 2.35 42.62
N ASP A 259 -9.21 3.35 43.50
CA ASP A 259 -7.97 3.83 44.13
C ASP A 259 -6.85 4.23 43.15
N SER A 260 -7.22 4.84 42.01
CA SER A 260 -6.28 5.34 41.00
C SER A 260 -6.48 6.83 40.72
N PHE A 261 -5.40 7.52 40.35
CA PHE A 261 -5.49 8.86 39.75
C PHE A 261 -5.84 8.71 38.28
N GLN A 262 -7.08 9.02 37.90
CA GLN A 262 -7.51 8.94 36.49
C GLN A 262 -6.76 9.95 35.62
N LEU A 263 -6.47 11.13 36.17
CA LEU A 263 -5.65 12.16 35.53
C LEU A 263 -4.44 12.46 36.42
N LYS A 264 -3.25 12.12 35.94
CA LYS A 264 -1.98 12.55 36.56
C LYS A 264 -1.49 13.81 35.85
N MET A 265 -1.29 14.88 36.61
CA MET A 265 -0.59 16.08 36.15
C MET A 265 0.80 16.06 36.79
N SER A 266 1.87 16.10 35.98
CA SER A 266 3.23 16.15 36.48
C SER A 266 4.11 17.04 35.60
N LEU A 267 5.06 17.72 36.25
CA LEU A 267 6.21 18.32 35.60
C LEU A 267 7.39 17.39 35.79
N ASP A 268 8.01 16.96 34.69
CA ASP A 268 9.20 16.13 34.74
C ASP A 268 10.39 16.96 35.26
N ASP A 269 11.19 16.38 36.16
CA ASP A 269 12.35 17.02 36.79
C ASP A 269 12.08 18.34 37.56
N ALA A 270 10.87 18.50 38.11
CA ALA A 270 10.50 19.69 38.91
C ALA A 270 11.48 19.97 40.06
N SER A 271 11.97 21.19 40.17
CA SER A 271 12.78 21.70 41.28
C SER A 271 11.93 22.26 42.42
N VAL A 272 12.55 22.53 43.58
CA VAL A 272 11.85 23.26 44.66
C VAL A 272 11.51 24.67 44.18
N GLY A 273 10.25 25.06 44.32
CA GLY A 273 9.66 26.31 43.82
C GLY A 273 8.93 26.16 42.47
N ASP A 274 9.10 25.04 41.76
CA ASP A 274 8.36 24.77 40.54
C ASP A 274 6.93 24.31 40.87
N TRP A 275 5.99 24.64 39.98
CA TRP A 275 4.59 24.28 40.13
C TRP A 275 3.97 23.73 38.85
N TRP A 276 2.92 22.92 39.01
CA TRP A 276 2.15 22.32 37.91
C TRP A 276 0.71 22.11 38.34
N GLY A 277 -0.23 22.06 37.39
CA GLY A 277 -1.62 21.81 37.73
C GLY A 277 -2.62 22.06 36.62
N LEU A 278 -3.87 22.27 37.05
CA LEU A 278 -5.01 22.49 36.18
C LEU A 278 -5.27 23.99 36.04
N GLY A 279 -5.20 24.48 34.81
CA GLY A 279 -5.55 25.85 34.46
C GLY A 279 -6.95 25.96 33.89
N PHE A 280 -7.69 26.99 34.29
CA PHE A 280 -8.97 27.37 33.73
C PHE A 280 -8.83 28.70 32.98
N ALA A 281 -9.08 28.67 31.68
CA ALA A 281 -9.01 29.83 30.80
C ALA A 281 -10.40 30.21 30.30
N GLY A 282 -10.69 31.52 30.27
CA GLY A 282 -11.83 32.07 29.57
C GLY A 282 -11.39 32.54 28.19
N ARG A 283 -12.03 32.05 27.13
CA ARG A 283 -11.72 32.47 25.76
C ARG A 283 -11.94 33.97 25.59
N GLN A 284 -10.91 34.71 25.16
CA GLN A 284 -11.03 36.09 24.70
C GLN A 284 -10.58 36.24 23.24
N ILE A 285 -11.12 37.24 22.55
CA ILE A 285 -10.66 37.58 21.19
C ILE A 285 -9.22 38.10 21.31
N GLY A 286 -8.25 37.36 20.79
CA GLY A 286 -6.83 37.69 20.88
C GLY A 286 -5.97 36.71 21.68
N GLY A 287 -6.57 35.67 22.28
CA GLY A 287 -5.85 34.59 22.98
C GLY A 287 -6.53 34.18 24.28
N ASP A 288 -6.18 32.99 24.77
CA ASP A 288 -6.71 32.44 26.02
C ASP A 288 -5.68 32.68 27.15
N SER A 289 -6.09 33.39 28.20
CA SER A 289 -5.30 33.56 29.43
C SER A 289 -5.85 32.65 30.52
N ILE A 290 -4.97 31.89 31.17
CA ILE A 290 -5.32 31.08 32.34
C ILE A 290 -5.35 32.03 33.54
N LYS A 291 -6.54 32.47 33.95
CA LYS A 291 -6.71 33.41 35.08
C LYS A 291 -6.98 32.71 36.40
N GLN A 292 -7.27 31.42 36.36
CA GLN A 292 -7.66 30.61 37.51
C GLN A 292 -6.99 29.25 37.40
N GLY A 293 -6.67 28.64 38.55
CA GLY A 293 -6.09 27.29 38.53
C GLY A 293 -6.00 26.65 39.91
N ILE A 294 -5.77 25.34 39.89
CA ILE A 294 -5.43 24.52 41.06
C ILE A 294 -4.10 23.88 40.76
N VAL A 295 -3.08 24.21 41.56
CA VAL A 295 -1.69 23.83 41.29
C VAL A 295 -1.03 23.21 42.49
N ALA A 296 -0.11 22.28 42.26
CA ALA A 296 0.84 21.80 43.24
C ALA A 296 2.16 22.53 43.04
N GLU A 297 2.72 23.07 44.13
CA GLU A 297 4.08 23.59 44.20
C GLU A 297 4.96 22.56 44.91
N ARG A 298 6.12 22.23 44.35
CA ARG A 298 7.11 21.44 45.08
C ARG A 298 7.85 22.35 46.06
N THR A 299 7.68 22.14 47.36
CA THR A 299 8.41 22.91 48.39
C THR A 299 9.53 22.09 49.05
N GLU A 300 9.52 20.77 48.89
CA GLU A 300 10.48 19.85 49.51
C GLU A 300 10.89 18.69 48.56
N SER A 301 11.65 17.72 49.08
CA SER A 301 12.02 16.50 48.34
C SER A 301 10.82 15.55 48.12
N PHE A 302 10.98 14.62 47.19
CA PHE A 302 10.00 13.56 46.88
C PHE A 302 8.64 14.07 46.38
N GLY A 303 8.62 15.21 45.66
CA GLY A 303 7.39 15.79 45.11
C GLY A 303 6.43 16.33 46.18
N ARG A 304 6.88 16.42 47.44
CA ARG A 304 6.10 17.02 48.51
C ARG A 304 6.05 18.53 48.34
N GLY A 305 4.90 19.10 48.66
CA GLY A 305 4.76 20.53 48.80
C GLY A 305 3.33 20.96 49.02
N SER A 306 3.00 22.12 48.47
CA SER A 306 1.77 22.84 48.77
C SER A 306 0.78 22.76 47.62
N ILE A 307 -0.51 22.85 47.92
CA ILE A 307 -1.57 23.05 46.93
C ILE A 307 -2.04 24.50 46.98
N HIS A 308 -2.13 25.15 45.83
CA HIS A 308 -2.57 26.53 45.70
C HIS A 308 -3.82 26.63 44.82
N PHE A 309 -4.75 27.48 45.26
CA PHE A 309 -5.87 27.95 44.46
C PHE A 309 -5.55 29.36 43.98
N LEU A 310 -5.32 29.50 42.68
CA LEU A 310 -4.85 30.72 42.05
C LEU A 310 -6.02 31.49 41.44
N ILE A 311 -6.05 32.81 41.68
CA ILE A 311 -6.99 33.71 41.00
C ILE A 311 -6.27 35.02 40.67
N ASN A 312 -5.91 35.19 39.41
CA ASN A 312 -5.38 36.46 38.90
C ASN A 312 -6.54 37.39 38.53
N GLY A 313 -6.67 38.49 39.29
CA GLY A 313 -7.70 39.51 39.08
C GLY A 313 -7.29 40.65 38.16
N ALA A 314 -6.08 40.63 37.62
CA ALA A 314 -5.59 41.67 36.73
C ALA A 314 -6.33 41.62 35.38
N GLY A 315 -6.83 42.78 34.95
CA GLY A 315 -7.54 42.97 33.67
C GLY A 315 -6.60 43.08 32.48
N ASP A 316 -5.74 42.08 32.30
CA ASP A 316 -4.72 41.98 31.25
C ASP A 316 -4.61 40.54 30.71
N THR A 317 -3.60 40.26 29.90
CA THR A 317 -3.37 38.93 29.31
C THR A 317 -2.43 38.03 30.12
N SER A 318 -1.97 38.44 31.31
CA SER A 318 -1.05 37.61 32.10
C SER A 318 -1.77 36.36 32.63
N ASN A 319 -1.06 35.23 32.66
CA ASN A 319 -1.58 34.05 33.35
C ASN A 319 -1.50 34.23 34.86
N ALA A 320 -2.28 33.43 35.59
CA ALA A 320 -2.12 33.26 37.02
C ALA A 320 -0.80 32.57 37.33
N ASP A 321 -0.18 32.98 38.42
CA ASP A 321 1.06 32.42 38.95
C ASP A 321 0.93 32.22 40.47
N LEU A 322 1.93 31.62 41.14
CA LEU A 322 1.89 31.36 42.58
C LEU A 322 1.67 32.63 43.42
N SER A 323 2.07 33.81 42.93
CA SER A 323 1.79 35.10 43.58
C SER A 323 0.29 35.44 43.63
N ASP A 324 -0.53 34.81 42.78
CA ASP A 324 -1.98 34.94 42.76
C ASP A 324 -2.70 33.94 43.68
N ALA A 325 -1.97 33.19 44.51
CA ALA A 325 -2.57 32.27 45.47
C ALA A 325 -3.53 33.02 46.41
N ARG A 326 -4.78 32.55 46.46
CA ARG A 326 -5.82 33.04 47.38
C ARG A 326 -6.05 32.08 48.54
N MET A 327 -5.85 30.80 48.30
CA MET A 327 -5.83 29.76 49.32
C MET A 327 -4.64 28.84 49.06
N THR A 328 -3.97 28.44 50.15
CA THR A 328 -2.85 27.51 50.13
C THR A 328 -3.09 26.44 51.19
N ILE A 329 -2.86 25.18 50.85
CA ILE A 329 -2.69 24.10 51.82
C ILE A 329 -1.21 23.75 51.79
N ASN A 330 -0.49 24.02 52.88
CA ASN A 330 0.96 23.81 52.91
C ASN A 330 1.30 22.31 53.03
N VAL A 331 2.59 21.99 52.95
CA VAL A 331 3.11 20.62 53.07
C VAL A 331 2.81 19.93 54.42
N LEU A 332 2.46 20.70 55.46
CA LEU A 332 2.06 20.19 56.77
C LEU A 332 0.54 19.97 56.89
N GLY A 333 -0.24 20.40 55.90
CA GLY A 333 -1.70 20.34 55.89
C GLY A 333 -2.40 21.58 56.46
N ASP A 334 -1.66 22.65 56.78
CA ASP A 334 -2.25 23.88 57.27
C ASP A 334 -2.88 24.69 56.13
N VAL A 335 -4.05 25.28 56.39
CA VAL A 335 -4.80 26.08 55.43
C VAL A 335 -4.53 27.56 55.64
N GLY A 336 -3.93 28.20 54.64
CA GLY A 336 -3.79 29.65 54.53
C GLY A 336 -4.84 30.25 53.60
N ILE A 337 -5.53 31.30 54.04
CA ILE A 337 -6.37 32.14 53.17
C ILE A 337 -5.72 33.54 53.12
N GLY A 338 -5.33 33.99 51.92
CA GLY A 338 -4.57 35.23 51.73
C GLY A 338 -3.10 35.17 52.18
N THR A 339 -2.60 33.99 52.52
CA THR A 339 -1.18 33.75 52.85
C THR A 339 -0.74 32.39 52.32
N SER A 340 0.47 32.31 51.75
CA SER A 340 1.09 31.07 51.31
C SER A 340 1.90 30.37 52.41
N LEU A 341 2.12 31.06 53.54
CA LEU A 341 2.87 30.56 54.69
C LEU A 341 1.98 30.59 55.95
N PRO A 342 0.95 29.71 56.05
CA PRO A 342 0.20 29.55 57.29
C PRO A 342 1.15 29.07 58.41
N ASN A 343 0.95 29.57 59.63
CA ASN A 343 1.74 29.22 60.82
C ASN A 343 0.87 28.59 61.93
N SER A 344 -0.34 28.20 61.56
CA SER A 344 -1.36 27.51 62.34
C SER A 344 -2.26 26.75 61.38
N THR A 345 -2.97 25.72 61.86
CA THR A 345 -3.85 24.86 61.05
C THR A 345 -4.83 25.62 60.17
N LEU A 346 -5.34 26.76 60.64
CA LEU A 346 -6.03 27.76 59.84
C LEU A 346 -5.39 29.12 60.10
N HIS A 347 -4.91 29.79 59.05
CA HIS A 347 -4.39 31.17 59.10
C HIS A 347 -5.10 32.01 58.03
N ILE A 348 -5.91 32.98 58.47
CA ILE A 348 -6.56 33.95 57.59
C ILE A 348 -5.77 35.26 57.65
N LYS A 349 -5.20 35.67 56.53
CA LYS A 349 -4.50 36.94 56.36
C LYS A 349 -5.27 37.81 55.38
N ALA A 350 -5.97 38.81 55.90
CA ALA A 350 -6.76 39.72 55.07
C ALA A 350 -5.85 40.70 54.31
N ASN A 351 -6.07 40.85 53.00
CA ASN A 351 -5.39 41.87 52.18
C ASN A 351 -5.98 43.27 52.37
N ILE A 352 -7.26 43.35 52.77
CA ILE A 352 -7.92 44.58 53.20
C ILE A 352 -8.33 44.33 54.65
N ALA A 353 -7.74 45.08 55.58
CA ALA A 353 -8.15 45.00 56.96
C ALA A 353 -9.61 45.50 57.11
N GLY A 354 -10.42 44.77 57.86
CA GLY A 354 -11.66 45.31 58.40
C GLY A 354 -11.37 46.37 59.45
N ASN A 355 -12.36 47.20 59.77
CA ASN A 355 -12.26 48.14 60.89
C ASN A 355 -12.94 47.53 62.11
N VAL A 356 -12.20 47.32 63.20
CA VAL A 356 -12.75 46.98 64.51
C VAL A 356 -12.60 48.21 65.40
N GLY A 357 -13.69 48.95 65.57
CA GLY A 357 -13.64 50.28 66.18
C GLY A 357 -12.89 51.27 65.28
N SER A 358 -11.83 51.90 65.81
CA SER A 358 -10.97 52.84 65.09
C SER A 358 -9.66 52.22 64.56
N HIS A 359 -9.49 50.90 64.66
CA HIS A 359 -8.24 50.21 64.30
C HIS A 359 -8.47 49.22 63.17
N SER A 360 -7.53 49.21 62.22
CA SER A 360 -7.44 48.25 61.13
C SER A 360 -7.08 46.88 61.69
N ALA A 361 -7.94 45.87 61.49
CA ALA A 361 -7.74 44.49 61.92
C ALA A 361 -8.16 43.48 60.84
N GLY A 362 -7.53 42.31 60.80
CA GLY A 362 -8.06 41.20 60.01
C GLY A 362 -9.46 40.81 60.52
N GLN A 363 -10.40 40.60 59.61
CA GLN A 363 -11.78 40.26 59.98
C GLN A 363 -12.13 38.87 59.48
N LEU A 364 -12.67 38.04 60.38
CA LEU A 364 -13.46 36.87 60.04
C LEU A 364 -14.93 37.25 60.23
N ILE A 365 -15.67 37.37 59.12
CA ILE A 365 -17.11 37.66 59.17
C ILE A 365 -17.85 36.32 59.20
N ILE A 366 -18.55 36.06 60.30
CA ILE A 366 -19.46 34.92 60.43
C ILE A 366 -20.85 35.50 60.63
N GLN A 367 -21.71 35.31 59.65
CA GLN A 367 -23.05 35.87 59.64
C GLN A 367 -24.04 34.77 59.26
N ASN A 368 -25.24 34.86 59.81
CA ASN A 368 -26.33 34.00 59.39
C ASN A 368 -26.89 34.50 58.05
N PRO A 369 -27.17 33.63 57.06
CA PRO A 369 -27.70 34.03 55.76
C PRO A 369 -29.15 34.53 55.80
N ALA A 370 -29.92 34.23 56.85
CA ALA A 370 -31.28 34.73 57.02
C ALA A 370 -31.28 36.03 57.83
N ASP A 371 -31.92 37.07 57.28
CA ASP A 371 -32.16 38.38 57.92
C ASP A 371 -33.25 38.31 59.02
N ASP A 372 -33.45 37.12 59.58
CA ASP A 372 -34.46 36.86 60.60
C ASP A 372 -33.94 37.35 61.96
N VAL A 373 -34.81 38.05 62.70
CA VAL A 373 -34.52 38.75 63.97
C VAL A 373 -33.97 37.84 65.08
N THR A 374 -33.91 36.52 64.87
CA THR A 374 -33.42 35.49 65.81
C THR A 374 -32.25 34.66 65.27
N SER A 375 -31.54 35.14 64.25
CA SER A 375 -30.51 34.36 63.56
C SER A 375 -29.12 34.61 64.19
N ASN A 376 -28.51 33.55 64.71
CA ASN A 376 -27.25 33.63 65.45
C ASN A 376 -26.10 33.06 64.62
N ALA A 377 -24.92 33.67 64.73
CA ALA A 377 -23.64 33.12 64.29
C ALA A 377 -22.77 32.90 65.53
N VAL A 378 -22.19 31.70 65.68
CA VAL A 378 -21.45 31.30 66.88
C VAL A 378 -20.12 30.68 66.48
N ILE A 379 -19.04 31.09 67.16
CA ILE A 379 -17.77 30.36 67.22
C ILE A 379 -17.72 29.64 68.55
N THR A 380 -17.51 28.33 68.55
CA THR A 380 -17.37 27.55 69.79
C THR A 380 -15.97 26.97 69.87
N GLY A 381 -15.32 27.14 71.02
CA GLY A 381 -14.09 26.45 71.37
C GLY A 381 -14.40 25.18 72.17
N TYR A 382 -13.71 24.09 71.84
CA TYR A 382 -13.83 22.79 72.48
C TYR A 382 -12.46 22.37 73.04
N GLU A 383 -12.45 21.68 74.18
CA GLU A 383 -11.28 20.93 74.65
C GLU A 383 -11.49 19.44 74.48
N SER A 384 -10.47 18.75 73.97
CA SER A 384 -10.42 17.29 73.98
C SER A 384 -10.37 16.82 75.42
N ASP A 385 -11.30 15.96 75.79
CA ASP A 385 -11.10 15.13 76.96
C ASP A 385 -10.02 14.07 76.65
N GLY A 386 -9.41 13.47 77.69
CA GLY A 386 -8.38 12.44 77.50
C GLY A 386 -8.87 11.16 76.80
N SER A 387 -10.15 11.11 76.43
CA SER A 387 -10.87 9.99 75.83
C SER A 387 -11.13 10.18 74.34
N GLY A 388 -10.94 11.40 73.81
CA GLY A 388 -11.12 11.74 72.40
C GLY A 388 -12.57 11.74 71.91
N ASN A 389 -13.56 11.87 72.81
CA ASN A 389 -14.96 12.31 72.56
C ASN A 389 -15.88 12.06 73.79
N PRO A 390 -16.90 12.91 74.04
CA PRO A 390 -17.20 14.19 73.38
C PRO A 390 -16.53 15.37 74.10
N ASP A 391 -16.00 16.28 73.28
CA ASP A 391 -15.27 17.47 73.73
C ASP A 391 -16.13 18.39 74.61
N GLN A 392 -15.55 18.90 75.70
CA GLN A 392 -16.23 19.91 76.53
C GLN A 392 -16.16 21.27 75.85
N GLN A 393 -17.30 21.95 75.77
CA GLN A 393 -17.36 23.32 75.29
C GLN A 393 -16.64 24.24 76.30
N LEU A 394 -15.51 24.79 75.89
CA LEU A 394 -14.72 25.72 76.69
C LEU A 394 -15.33 27.13 76.69
N TRP A 395 -15.68 27.63 75.50
CA TRP A 395 -16.19 28.99 75.32
C TRP A 395 -17.02 29.07 74.04
N TYR A 396 -17.87 30.09 73.95
CA TYR A 396 -18.50 30.48 72.70
C TYR A 396 -18.46 32.00 72.52
N LEU A 397 -18.36 32.45 71.28
CA LEU A 397 -18.49 33.84 70.87
C LEU A 397 -19.67 33.92 69.90
N GLY A 398 -20.76 34.53 70.35
CA GLY A 398 -21.98 34.74 69.57
C GLY A 398 -23.08 35.36 70.43
N SER A 399 -24.03 36.04 69.79
CA SER A 399 -25.29 36.42 70.44
C SER A 399 -26.24 35.24 70.32
N SER A 400 -26.87 34.82 71.42
CA SER A 400 -28.13 34.08 71.34
C SER A 400 -29.25 35.09 71.46
N SER A 401 -30.09 35.22 70.44
CA SER A 401 -31.37 35.93 70.58
C SER A 401 -32.26 35.19 71.60
N SER A 402 -32.09 35.49 72.89
CA SER A 402 -33.08 35.22 73.91
C SER A 402 -33.72 36.54 74.29
N SER A 403 -34.88 36.83 73.69
CA SER A 403 -35.90 37.68 74.32
C SER A 403 -36.46 36.98 75.54
#